data_AF-A0A848PC35-F1
#
_entry.id   AF-A0A848PC35-F1
#
_cell.length_a   1.000
_cell.length_b   1.000
_cell.length_c   1.000
_cell.angle_alpha   90.00
_cell.angle_beta   90.00
_cell.angle_gamma   90.00
#
_symmetry.space_group_name_H-M   'P 1'
#
loop_
_entity.id
_entity.type
_entity.pdbx_description
1 polymer ?
#
loop_
_entity_poly.entity_id
_entity_poly.type
_entity_poly.pdbx_seq_one_letter_code
_entity_poly.pdbx_strand_id
1 'polypeptide(L)' 'MELNPKHGKLYWCRYGWKGGQQVSLFLGYSGDGYVVRKWRANSGRWTDRVTIRKADLIGVVTAKDCRALDVDVSKL' A
#
# COMPACT_ATOMS: atom_id res chain seq x y z
N MET A 1 4.69 -16.37 5.18
CA MET A 1 4.83 -16.13 3.72
C MET A 1 5.64 -14.87 3.55
N GLU A 2 6.85 -14.98 3.03
CA GLU A 2 7.68 -13.80 2.76
C GLU A 2 7.18 -13.14 1.47
N LEU A 3 6.71 -11.90 1.56
CA LEU A 3 6.33 -11.13 0.38
C LEU A 3 7.61 -10.62 -0.29
N ASN A 4 7.74 -10.86 -1.60
CA ASN A 4 8.76 -10.23 -2.43
C ASN A 4 8.10 -9.11 -3.26
N PRO A 5 8.00 -7.87 -2.72
CA PRO A 5 7.26 -6.81 -3.38
C PRO A 5 7.94 -6.32 -4.66
N LYS A 6 7.13 -6.01 -5.67
CA LYS A 6 7.61 -5.52 -6.98
C LYS A 6 7.19 -4.07 -7.17
N HIS A 7 8.10 -3.26 -7.72
CA HIS A 7 7.82 -1.86 -8.03
C HIS A 7 6.53 -1.73 -8.83
N GLY A 8 5.69 -0.77 -8.45
CA GLY A 8 4.43 -0.48 -9.14
C GLY A 8 3.30 -1.48 -8.84
N LYS A 9 3.48 -2.43 -7.91
CA LYS A 9 2.42 -3.36 -7.50
C LYS A 9 1.72 -2.91 -6.22
N LEU A 10 0.46 -3.32 -6.09
CA LEU A 10 -0.39 -2.99 -4.96
C LEU A 10 -0.37 -4.09 -3.89
N TYR A 11 -0.29 -3.65 -2.64
CA TYR A 11 -0.19 -4.50 -1.47
C TYR A 11 -1.04 -3.96 -0.33
N TRP A 12 -1.51 -4.86 0.50
CA TRP A 12 -2.14 -4.53 1.76
C TRP A 12 -1.05 -4.17 2.76
N CYS A 13 -1.18 -3.02 3.40
CA CYS A 13 -0.32 -2.61 4.49
C CYS A 13 -1.11 -2.25 5.75
N ARG A 14 -0.51 -2.46 6.92
CA ARG A 14 -1.00 -1.88 8.18
C ARG A 14 -0.52 -0.44 8.28
N TYR A 15 -1.44 0.50 8.53
CA TYR A 15 -1.08 1.90 8.69
C TYR A 15 -2.10 2.66 9.55
N GLY A 16 -1.60 3.53 10.43
CA GLY A 16 -2.40 4.43 11.27
C GLY A 16 -2.69 3.89 12.68
N TRP A 17 -3.44 4.67 13.46
CA TRP A 17 -3.84 4.35 14.83
C TRP A 17 -4.69 3.06 14.86
N LYS A 18 -4.29 2.09 15.68
CA LYS A 18 -4.84 0.71 15.75
C LYS A 18 -4.55 -0.22 14.56
N GLY A 19 -3.63 0.12 13.66
CA GLY A 19 -3.13 -0.82 12.65
C GLY A 19 -4.15 -1.15 11.54
N GLY A 20 -4.99 -0.18 11.18
CA GLY A 20 -5.94 -0.31 10.08
C GLY A 20 -5.28 -0.73 8.77
N GLN A 21 -5.99 -1.54 7.98
CA GLN A 21 -5.51 -2.06 6.72
C GLN A 21 -5.78 -1.07 5.57
N GLN A 22 -4.76 -0.76 4.77
CA GLN A 22 -4.85 0.12 3.61
C GLN A 22 -4.20 -0.49 2.38
N VAL A 23 -4.67 -0.11 1.19
CA VAL A 23 -3.99 -0.40 -0.07
C VAL A 23 -2.79 0.52 -0.19
N SER A 24 -1.67 -0.04 -0.65
CA SER A 24 -0.42 0.67 -0.87
C SER A 24 0.22 0.28 -2.20
N LEU A 25 0.77 1.25 -2.91
CA LEU A 25 1.64 1.08 -4.06
C LEU A 25 3.08 0.98 -3.60
N PHE A 26 3.73 -0.14 -3.89
CA PHE A 26 5.15 -0.31 -3.59
C PHE A 26 6.02 0.45 -4.58
N LEU A 27 6.93 1.28 -4.04
CA LEU A 27 7.86 2.10 -4.81
C LEU A 27 9.31 1.63 -4.68
N GLY A 28 9.67 0.94 -3.60
CA GLY A 28 11.01 0.42 -3.43
C GLY A 28 11.36 0.08 -1.98
N TYR A 29 12.60 -0.32 -1.78
CA TYR A 29 13.18 -0.63 -0.48
C TYR A 29 13.78 0.63 0.14
N SER A 30 13.74 0.75 1.46
CA SER A 30 14.37 1.85 2.20
C SER A 30 14.86 1.35 3.55
N GLY A 31 16.18 1.12 3.68
CA GLY A 31 16.78 0.56 4.90
C GLY A 31 16.05 -0.69 5.37
N ASP A 32 15.47 -0.63 6.56
CA ASP A 32 14.73 -1.73 7.19
C ASP A 32 13.25 -1.82 6.76
N GLY A 33 12.82 -1.06 5.76
CA GLY A 33 11.43 -0.91 5.37
C GLY A 33 11.19 -0.81 3.87
N TYR A 34 9.99 -0.34 3.53
CA TYR A 34 9.52 -0.12 2.16
C TYR A 34 9.02 1.30 1.98
N VAL A 35 9.33 1.89 0.82
CA VAL A 35 8.74 3.14 0.36
C VAL A 35 7.45 2.82 -0.38
N VAL A 36 6.35 3.43 0.04
CA VAL A 36 5.03 3.22 -0.54
C VAL A 36 4.25 4.52 -0.69
N ARG A 37 3.21 4.51 -1.52
CA ARG A 37 2.09 5.47 -1.44
C ARG A 37 0.84 4.73 -1.06
N LYS A 38 -0.02 5.30 -0.22
CA LYS A 38 -1.23 4.61 0.25
C LYS A 38 -2.47 5.23 -0.36
N TRP A 39 -3.45 4.39 -0.62
CA TRP A 39 -4.76 4.82 -1.08
C TRP A 39 -5.61 5.25 0.12
N ARG A 40 -6.04 6.51 0.11
CA ARG A 40 -7.01 7.03 1.08
C ARG A 40 -8.40 6.94 0.49
N ALA A 41 -9.01 5.75 0.56
CA ALA A 41 -10.33 5.48 -0.01
C ALA A 41 -11.37 6.57 0.31
N ASN A 42 -11.48 6.97 1.59
CA ASN A 42 -12.42 8.02 2.04
C ASN A 42 -12.17 9.42 1.44
N SER A 43 -11.02 9.66 0.82
CA SER A 43 -10.68 10.95 0.18
C SER A 43 -10.29 10.82 -1.29
N GLY A 44 -10.39 9.62 -1.87
CA GLY A 44 -10.15 9.37 -3.30
C GLY A 44 -8.78 9.81 -3.81
N ARG A 45 -7.73 9.77 -2.97
CA ARG A 45 -6.37 10.22 -3.31
C ARG A 45 -5.28 9.33 -2.74
N TRP A 46 -4.10 9.38 -3.36
CA TRP A 46 -2.87 8.80 -2.84
C TRP A 46 -2.19 9.72 -1.83
N THR A 47 -1.49 9.14 -0.86
CA THR A 47 -0.54 9.90 -0.03
C THR A 47 0.71 10.26 -0.82
N ASP A 48 1.51 11.18 -0.28
CA ASP A 48 2.93 11.26 -0.60
C ASP A 48 3.65 9.95 -0.27
N ARG A 49 4.93 9.88 -0.68
CA ARG A 49 5.79 8.75 -0.35
C ARG A 49 5.96 8.67 1.16
N VAL A 50 5.76 7.48 1.70
CA VAL A 50 5.98 7.19 3.12
C VAL A 50 6.77 5.90 3.26
N THR A 51 7.48 5.77 4.38
CA THR A 51 8.16 4.53 4.75
C THR A 51 7.30 3.72 5.71
N ILE A 52 7.19 2.42 5.46
CA ILE A 52 6.56 1.44 6.37
C ILE A 52 7.57 0.35 6.75
N ARG A 53 7.36 -0.34 7.87
CA ARG A 53 8.21 -1.48 8.25
C ARG A 53 7.91 -2.65 7.32
N LYS A 54 8.90 -3.54 7.11
CA LYS A 54 8.68 -4.76 6.31
C LYS A 54 7.49 -5.59 6.80
N ALA A 55 7.32 -5.69 8.13
CA ALA A 55 6.23 -6.41 8.78
C ALA A 55 4.84 -5.78 8.57
N ASP A 56 4.78 -4.53 8.12
CA ASP A 56 3.51 -3.86 7.86
C ASP A 56 2.95 -4.23 6.49
N LEU A 57 3.75 -4.80 5.58
CA LEU A 57 3.27 -5.36 4.31
C LEU A 57 2.69 -6.75 4.57
N ILE A 58 1.38 -6.90 4.45
CA ILE A 58 0.65 -8.06 4.96
C ILE A 58 -0.03 -8.91 3.87
N GLY A 59 -0.09 -8.42 2.63
CA GLY A 59 -0.64 -9.22 1.53
C GLY A 59 -0.59 -8.53 0.18
N VAL A 60 -0.91 -9.27 -0.87
CA VAL A 60 -1.09 -8.73 -2.22
C VAL A 60 -2.53 -8.23 -2.37
N VAL A 61 -2.71 -7.06 -2.99
CA VAL A 61 -4.04 -6.53 -3.30
C VAL A 61 -4.54 -7.19 -4.58
N THR A 62 -5.78 -7.67 -4.55
CA THR A 62 -6.42 -8.29 -5.72
C THR A 62 -7.18 -7.26 -6.54
N ALA A 63 -7.53 -7.61 -7.78
CA ALA A 63 -8.39 -6.76 -8.60
C ALA A 63 -9.78 -6.55 -7.99
N LYS A 64 -10.28 -7.52 -7.20
CA LYS A 64 -11.55 -7.39 -6.48
C LYS A 64 -11.45 -6.31 -5.39
N ASP A 65 -10.35 -6.31 -4.65
CA ASP A 65 -10.08 -5.31 -3.60
C ASP A 65 -9.98 -3.90 -4.20
N CYS A 66 -9.29 -3.76 -5.33
CA CYS A 66 -9.19 -2.48 -6.04
C CYS A 66 -10.57 -1.92 -6.41
N ARG A 67 -11.47 -2.77 -6.92
CA ARG A 67 -12.85 -2.37 -7.25
C ARG A 67 -13.68 -2.03 -6.02
N ALA A 68 -13.54 -2.80 -4.95
CA ALA A 68 -14.29 -2.56 -3.72
C ALA A 68 -13.91 -1.25 -3.02
N LEU A 69 -12.68 -0.75 -3.28
CA LEU A 69 -12.15 0.47 -2.67
C LEU A 69 -12.00 1.63 -3.65
N ASP A 70 -12.51 1.50 -4.88
CA ASP A 70 -12.37 2.46 -5.97
C ASP A 70 -10.93 2.98 -6.13
N VAL A 71 -9.96 2.06 -6.08
CA VAL A 71 -8.53 2.41 -6.20
C VAL A 71 -8.26 2.97 -7.58
N ASP A 72 -7.84 4.23 -7.63
CA ASP A 72 -7.57 4.94 -8.87
C ASP A 72 -6.07 5.17 -9.06
N VAL A 73 -5.43 4.33 -9.86
CA VAL A 73 -4.00 4.44 -10.18
C VAL A 73 -3.68 5.55 -11.17
N SER A 74 -4.67 6.16 -11.84
CA SER A 74 -4.44 7.31 -12.71
C SER A 74 -4.13 8.60 -11.93
N LYS A 75 -4.41 8.60 -10.62
CA LYS A 75 -4.12 9.70 -9.68
C LYS A 75 -2.76 9.58 -8.98
N LEU A 76 -1.88 8.72 -9.49
CA LEU A 76 -0.52 8.59 -8.97
C LEU A 76 0.33 9.77 -9.41
#